data_AF-A0A1G1WZA7-F1
#
_entry.id   AF-A0A1G1WZA7-F1
#
_cell.length_a   1.000
_cell.length_b   1.000
_cell.length_c   1.000
_cell.angle_alpha   90.00
_cell.angle_beta   90.00
_cell.angle_gamma   90.00
#
_symmetry.space_group_name_H-M   'P 1'
#
loop_
_entity.id
_entity.type
_entity.pdbx_description
1 polymer ?
#
loop_
_entity_poly.entity_id
_entity_poly.type
_entity_poly.pdbx_seq_one_letter_code
_entity_poly.pdbx_strand_id
1 'polypeptide(L)'
;MLSKGFGILEVVITTFVIGVVAVGVFSLITLTLKSSHDGQRRIIATALANETMEKIRNLPYDNVGTVGGVPSGPIVQSQQVTRNGSEYTIATDIRYIDDPYDGTAEGNPPDALNTDYKQARVEVSWQSNVSARPVLLITQITPKGIEGGSSLGTLVFQALNAAGAGVAGATVHLSNSEVSPLVDLTTATNDEGRVVIPGLLAASGTYQLTVSKAGHTTEQTYTPAGVFTPDTDHSHLTAIAGQVINKTFSLDAVASLVVQTVDALTSAPIPDVAYRITGTKKIGTDENAQPVYVLDANDTTDSSGSHEYQSMVWDSYAISIDGTVTGYDIEDTSLPLPLVINPGAEETVLMKLAAHTPLSLHVTVLPSSQEPIENASVHVTKSGYDETKQTTVNGQAFFADMPENSEYTITVDAAGYQQSVQQVTVDGTVRTQVTLVAL
;
A
#
# COMPACT_ATOMS: atom_id res chain seq x y z
N MET A 1 109.71 -14.10 -18.77
CA MET A 1 108.31 -13.66 -18.59
C MET A 1 108.13 -13.32 -17.12
N LEU A 2 108.10 -12.03 -16.77
CA LEU A 2 107.98 -11.58 -15.39
C LEU A 2 106.53 -11.80 -14.92
N SER A 3 106.33 -12.77 -14.04
CA SER A 3 105.17 -12.84 -13.17
C SER A 3 105.20 -11.59 -12.26
N LYS A 4 104.36 -10.61 -12.56
CA LYS A 4 104.09 -9.50 -11.64
C LYS A 4 103.21 -10.05 -10.53
N GLY A 5 103.78 -10.28 -9.35
CA GLY A 5 103.03 -10.67 -8.16
C GLY A 5 102.00 -9.58 -7.81
N PHE A 6 100.79 -10.00 -7.47
CA PHE A 6 99.72 -9.14 -6.97
C PHE A 6 100.21 -8.28 -5.80
N GLY A 7 99.98 -6.97 -5.86
CA GLY A 7 100.30 -6.08 -4.74
C GLY A 7 99.32 -6.30 -3.58
N ILE A 8 99.81 -6.21 -2.34
CA ILE A 8 98.99 -6.33 -1.12
C ILE A 8 97.77 -5.37 -1.17
N LEU A 9 97.95 -4.17 -1.74
CA LEU A 9 96.89 -3.18 -1.93
C LEU A 9 95.73 -3.69 -2.80
N GLU A 10 96.04 -4.45 -3.86
CA GLU A 10 95.05 -4.97 -4.80
C GLU A 10 94.20 -6.06 -4.16
N VAL A 11 94.82 -6.95 -3.38
CA VAL A 11 94.11 -7.98 -2.59
C VAL A 11 93.17 -7.34 -1.55
N VAL A 12 93.59 -6.26 -0.90
CA VAL A 12 92.75 -5.54 0.08
C VAL A 12 91.55 -4.89 -0.60
N ILE A 13 91.75 -4.21 -1.74
CA ILE A 13 90.65 -3.57 -2.48
C ILE A 13 89.67 -4.62 -3.02
N THR A 14 90.17 -5.71 -3.63
CA THR A 14 89.31 -6.79 -4.15
C THR A 14 88.52 -7.46 -3.02
N THR A 15 89.15 -7.73 -1.88
CA THR A 15 88.46 -8.32 -0.72
C THR A 15 87.43 -7.37 -0.13
N PHE A 16 87.72 -6.06 -0.08
CA PHE A 16 86.76 -5.06 0.37
C PHE A 16 85.54 -4.98 -0.56
N VAL A 17 85.76 -4.92 -1.88
CA VAL A 17 84.67 -4.88 -2.87
C VAL A 17 83.82 -6.14 -2.80
N ILE A 18 84.44 -7.33 -2.76
CA ILE A 18 83.72 -8.61 -2.62
C ILE A 18 82.96 -8.65 -1.29
N GLY A 19 83.56 -8.16 -0.19
CA GLY A 19 82.92 -8.07 1.11
C GLY A 19 81.66 -7.20 1.11
N VAL A 20 81.73 -6.00 0.52
CA VAL A 20 80.57 -5.11 0.38
C VAL A 20 79.46 -5.75 -0.47
N VAL A 21 79.84 -6.38 -1.59
CA VAL A 21 78.87 -7.09 -2.45
C VAL A 21 78.23 -8.27 -1.71
N ALA A 22 79.01 -9.08 -0.99
CA ALA A 22 78.50 -10.21 -0.23
C ALA A 22 77.53 -9.78 0.88
N VAL A 23 77.85 -8.70 1.61
CA VAL A 23 76.95 -8.12 2.63
C VAL A 23 75.67 -7.59 1.98
N GLY A 24 75.77 -6.92 0.83
CA GLY A 24 74.61 -6.44 0.08
C GLY A 24 73.69 -7.57 -0.37
N VAL A 25 74.25 -8.63 -0.96
CA VAL A 25 73.49 -9.82 -1.39
C VAL A 25 72.85 -10.54 -0.21
N PHE A 26 73.59 -10.77 0.88
CA PHE A 26 73.04 -11.43 2.07
C PHE A 26 71.90 -10.59 2.68
N SER A 27 72.06 -9.27 2.75
CA SER A 27 71.01 -8.36 3.23
C SER A 27 69.74 -8.46 2.38
N LEU A 28 69.88 -8.49 1.05
CA LEU A 28 68.73 -8.67 0.14
C LEU A 28 68.04 -10.01 0.35
N ILE A 29 68.79 -11.12 0.48
CA ILE A 29 68.22 -12.45 0.74
C ILE A 29 67.43 -12.44 2.06
N THR A 30 67.98 -11.85 3.14
CA THR A 30 67.27 -11.77 4.42
C THR A 30 66.00 -10.93 4.33
N LEU A 31 66.01 -9.84 3.55
CA LEU A 31 64.84 -9.00 3.32
C LEU A 31 63.77 -9.76 2.53
N THR A 32 64.14 -10.49 1.49
CA THR A 32 63.21 -11.33 0.70
C THR A 32 62.55 -12.40 1.55
N LEU A 33 63.31 -13.08 2.41
CA LEU A 33 62.75 -14.08 3.33
C LEU A 33 61.79 -13.44 4.34
N LYS A 34 62.16 -12.32 4.97
CA LYS A 34 61.28 -11.58 5.88
C LYS A 34 59.99 -11.15 5.20
N SER A 35 60.09 -10.65 3.96
CA SER A 35 58.93 -10.24 3.16
C SER A 35 58.04 -11.43 2.78
N SER A 36 58.62 -12.58 2.45
CA SER A 36 57.87 -13.81 2.16
C SER A 36 57.10 -14.31 3.38
N HIS A 37 57.74 -14.36 4.56
CA HIS A 37 57.06 -14.72 5.81
C HIS A 37 55.95 -13.73 6.18
N ASP A 38 56.17 -12.42 5.96
CA ASP A 38 55.14 -11.41 6.19
C ASP A 38 53.94 -11.59 5.24
N GLY A 39 54.20 -11.92 3.97
CA GLY A 39 53.17 -12.29 3.00
C GLY A 39 52.34 -13.50 3.43
N GLN A 40 52.99 -14.55 3.96
CA GLN A 40 52.30 -15.72 4.52
C GLN A 40 51.43 -15.33 5.72
N ARG A 41 51.95 -14.50 6.64
CA ARG A 41 51.19 -14.02 7.80
C ARG A 41 49.98 -13.20 7.38
N ARG A 42 50.10 -12.39 6.32
CA ARG A 42 48.98 -11.62 5.78
C ARG A 42 47.87 -12.49 5.19
N ILE A 43 48.22 -13.61 4.54
CA ILE A 43 47.23 -14.58 4.06
C ILE A 43 46.46 -15.19 5.25
N ILE A 44 47.17 -15.59 6.30
CA ILE A 44 46.56 -16.11 7.53
C ILE A 44 45.69 -15.05 8.22
N ALA A 45 46.18 -13.82 8.34
CA ALA A 45 45.43 -12.70 8.92
C ALA A 45 44.14 -12.42 8.14
N THR A 46 44.18 -12.54 6.81
CA THR A 46 42.99 -12.41 5.96
C THR A 46 42.00 -13.54 6.20
N ALA A 47 42.46 -14.78 6.36
CA ALA A 47 41.59 -15.89 6.71
C ALA A 47 40.95 -15.72 8.10
N LEU A 48 41.71 -15.26 9.11
CA LEU A 48 41.20 -14.97 10.45
C LEU A 48 40.19 -13.81 10.44
N ALA A 49 40.45 -12.77 9.66
CA ALA A 49 39.53 -11.65 9.48
C ALA A 49 38.21 -12.15 8.87
N ASN A 50 38.27 -12.92 7.79
CA ASN A 50 37.08 -13.53 7.17
C ASN A 50 36.34 -14.47 8.13
N GLU A 51 37.05 -15.33 8.86
CA GLU A 51 36.43 -16.23 9.86
C GLU A 51 35.64 -15.42 10.91
N THR A 52 36.21 -14.30 11.37
CA THR A 52 35.54 -13.42 12.34
C THR A 52 34.36 -12.69 11.70
N MET A 53 34.48 -12.22 10.45
CA MET A 53 33.37 -11.61 9.71
C MET A 53 32.21 -12.58 9.50
N GLU A 54 32.47 -13.84 9.17
CA GLU A 54 31.43 -14.86 9.01
C GLU A 54 30.75 -15.20 10.34
N LYS A 55 31.48 -15.17 11.47
CA LYS A 55 30.85 -15.27 12.81
C LYS A 55 29.90 -14.11 13.07
N ILE A 56 30.28 -12.88 12.71
CA ILE A 56 29.43 -11.69 12.87
C ILE A 56 28.18 -11.80 11.98
N ARG A 57 28.34 -12.20 10.71
CA ARG A 57 27.23 -12.34 9.75
C ARG A 57 26.23 -13.43 10.11
N ASN A 58 26.66 -14.47 10.84
CA ASN A 58 25.78 -15.55 11.28
C ASN A 58 25.01 -15.25 12.57
N LEU A 59 25.22 -14.08 13.20
CA LEU A 59 24.44 -13.68 14.38
C LEU A 59 23.09 -13.07 13.99
N PRO A 60 22.02 -13.31 14.77
CA PRO A 60 20.82 -12.46 14.71
C PRO A 60 21.20 -10.99 14.93
N TYR A 61 20.53 -10.07 14.22
CA TYR A 61 20.85 -8.64 14.27
C TYR A 61 20.99 -8.09 15.69
N ASP A 62 20.07 -8.46 16.60
CA ASP A 62 20.10 -8.06 18.01
C ASP A 62 21.38 -8.43 18.73
N ASN A 63 21.93 -9.59 18.39
CA ASN A 63 23.15 -10.11 19.01
C ASN A 63 24.42 -9.61 18.33
N VAL A 64 24.34 -8.89 17.21
CA VAL A 64 25.51 -8.27 16.58
C VAL A 64 26.00 -7.14 17.48
N GLY A 65 27.08 -7.41 18.21
CA GLY A 65 27.67 -6.49 19.16
C GLY A 65 28.87 -7.12 19.86
N THR A 66 29.55 -6.34 20.69
CA THR A 66 30.74 -6.82 21.40
C THR A 66 30.50 -6.98 22.90
N VAL A 67 31.27 -7.88 23.53
CA VAL A 67 31.23 -8.08 24.98
C VAL A 67 31.68 -6.78 25.67
N GLY A 68 30.79 -6.18 26.45
CA GLY A 68 31.03 -4.89 27.11
C GLY A 68 30.97 -3.66 26.18
N GLY A 69 30.56 -3.83 24.92
CA GLY A 69 30.37 -2.73 23.97
C GLY A 69 28.93 -2.24 23.85
N VAL A 70 28.75 -1.23 22.99
CA VAL A 70 27.45 -0.69 22.58
C VAL A 70 27.45 -0.62 21.04
N PRO A 71 26.74 -1.52 20.34
CA PRO A 71 25.84 -2.56 20.84
C PRO A 71 26.53 -3.69 21.61
N SER A 72 25.82 -4.25 22.59
CA SER A 72 26.27 -5.43 23.33
C SER A 72 26.06 -6.69 22.50
N GLY A 73 26.95 -7.67 22.67
CA GLY A 73 26.85 -8.95 21.98
C GLY A 73 27.95 -9.94 22.40
N PRO A 74 28.01 -11.11 21.77
CA PRO A 74 28.91 -12.20 22.18
C PRO A 74 30.34 -12.06 21.61
N ILE A 75 30.61 -11.10 20.72
CA ILE A 75 31.91 -10.98 20.06
C ILE A 75 32.92 -10.29 20.98
N VAL A 76 34.09 -10.89 21.19
CA VAL A 76 35.14 -10.28 22.02
C VAL A 76 35.82 -9.13 21.24
N GLN A 77 36.03 -7.99 21.90
CA GLN A 77 36.62 -6.78 21.28
C GLN A 77 38.09 -6.96 20.89
N SER A 78 38.86 -7.74 21.64
CA SER A 78 40.27 -8.03 21.34
C SER A 78 40.62 -9.45 21.79
N GLN A 79 41.19 -10.24 20.89
CA GLN A 79 41.64 -11.60 21.19
C GLN A 79 42.98 -11.90 20.50
N GLN A 80 43.83 -12.66 21.19
CA GLN A 80 45.06 -13.20 20.61
C GLN A 80 44.84 -14.63 20.12
N VAL A 81 45.30 -14.91 18.91
CA VAL A 81 45.20 -16.23 18.28
C VAL A 81 46.56 -16.61 17.73
N THR A 82 47.02 -17.82 18.05
CA THR A 82 48.23 -18.39 17.44
C THR A 82 47.87 -19.27 16.25
N ARG A 83 48.40 -18.96 15.06
CA ARG A 83 48.26 -19.77 13.84
C ARG A 83 49.62 -19.94 13.18
N ASN A 84 49.99 -21.18 12.87
CA ASN A 84 51.27 -21.52 12.23
C ASN A 84 52.50 -20.93 12.97
N GLY A 85 52.49 -21.00 14.31
CA GLY A 85 53.57 -20.50 15.17
C GLY A 85 53.73 -18.97 15.23
N SER A 86 52.82 -18.20 14.63
CA SER A 86 52.77 -16.74 14.77
C SER A 86 51.53 -16.32 15.55
N GLU A 87 51.69 -15.32 16.41
CA GLU A 87 50.59 -14.70 17.15
C GLU A 87 49.95 -13.57 16.33
N TYR A 88 48.63 -13.50 16.37
CA TYR A 88 47.80 -12.49 15.74
C TYR A 88 46.88 -11.88 16.79
N THR A 89 46.70 -10.56 16.73
CA THR A 89 45.68 -9.86 17.51
C THR A 89 44.52 -9.51 16.59
N ILE A 90 43.35 -10.03 16.92
CA ILE A 90 42.08 -9.73 16.24
C ILE A 90 41.36 -8.69 17.09
N ALA A 91 41.22 -7.47 16.57
CA ALA A 91 40.46 -6.39 17.17
C ALA A 91 39.14 -6.21 16.42
N THR A 92 38.02 -6.25 17.13
CA THR A 92 36.67 -6.08 16.58
C THR A 92 35.98 -4.89 17.21
N ASP A 93 35.48 -3.99 16.38
CA ASP A 93 34.70 -2.81 16.76
C ASP A 93 33.35 -2.87 16.04
N ILE A 94 32.26 -2.78 16.78
CA ILE A 94 30.89 -2.80 16.23
C ILE A 94 30.17 -1.60 16.82
N ARG A 95 29.54 -0.79 15.96
CA ARG A 95 28.84 0.44 16.36
C ARG A 95 27.54 0.60 15.60
N TYR A 96 26.58 1.28 16.23
CA TYR A 96 25.45 1.85 15.51
C TYR A 96 25.93 3.00 14.63
N ILE A 97 25.32 3.14 13.46
CA ILE A 97 25.52 4.23 12.53
C ILE A 97 24.20 4.97 12.38
N ASP A 98 24.32 6.30 12.38
CA ASP A 98 23.28 7.30 12.07
C ASP A 98 23.55 7.76 10.62
N ASP A 99 22.72 7.36 9.67
CA ASP A 99 22.83 7.59 8.24
C ASP A 99 22.04 8.83 7.82
N PRO A 100 22.65 9.85 7.18
CA PRO A 100 21.97 11.09 6.80
C PRO A 100 20.81 10.97 5.80
N TYR A 101 20.47 9.77 5.32
CA TYR A 101 19.50 9.55 4.25
C TYR A 101 18.07 9.95 4.63
N ASP A 102 17.63 9.67 5.85
CA ASP A 102 16.27 9.96 6.36
C ASP A 102 16.25 10.92 7.56
N GLY A 103 17.41 11.37 8.00
CA GLY A 103 17.56 12.35 9.05
C GLY A 103 18.87 12.13 9.78
N THR A 104 19.06 12.83 10.89
CA THR A 104 20.05 12.44 11.90
C THR A 104 19.52 12.79 13.27
N ALA A 105 20.13 12.26 14.33
CA ALA A 105 19.76 12.59 15.72
C ALA A 105 19.80 14.09 16.03
N GLU A 106 20.69 14.81 15.35
CA GLU A 106 20.89 16.27 15.48
C GLU A 106 20.19 17.07 14.37
N GLY A 107 19.39 16.40 13.53
CA GLY A 107 18.64 16.99 12.43
C GLY A 107 17.48 17.88 12.88
N ASN A 108 16.81 18.52 11.92
CA ASN A 108 15.58 19.27 12.16
C ASN A 108 14.52 18.96 11.09
N PRO A 109 13.47 18.18 11.42
CA PRO A 109 13.23 17.55 12.72
C PRO A 109 14.30 16.49 13.07
N PRO A 110 14.60 16.26 14.36
CA PRO A 110 15.55 15.23 14.77
C PRO A 110 14.97 13.84 14.47
N ASP A 111 15.81 12.95 13.95
CA ASP A 111 15.45 11.55 13.80
C ASP A 111 15.49 10.84 15.17
N ALA A 112 14.36 10.25 15.55
CA ALA A 112 14.21 9.54 16.80
C ALA A 112 14.70 8.08 16.74
N LEU A 113 14.97 7.55 15.54
CA LEU A 113 15.44 6.19 15.29
C LEU A 113 16.83 6.15 14.64
N ASN A 114 17.72 7.04 15.09
CA ASN A 114 19.07 7.31 14.57
C ASN A 114 20.12 6.17 14.67
N THR A 115 19.69 4.91 14.69
CA THR A 115 20.50 3.71 14.78
C THR A 115 20.20 2.78 13.61
N ASP A 116 20.42 3.28 12.39
CA ASP A 116 19.92 2.72 11.14
C ASP A 116 20.44 1.31 10.89
N TYR A 117 21.75 1.15 11.09
CA TYR A 117 22.42 -0.13 10.95
C TYR A 117 23.64 -0.23 11.87
N LYS A 118 24.20 -1.44 11.94
CA LYS A 118 25.45 -1.70 12.65
C LYS A 118 26.59 -1.78 11.65
N GLN A 119 27.70 -1.10 11.90
CA GLN A 119 28.95 -1.31 11.17
C GLN A 119 29.88 -2.17 12.00
N ALA A 120 30.35 -3.27 11.43
CA ALA A 120 31.37 -4.11 12.04
C ALA A 120 32.71 -3.94 11.34
N ARG A 121 33.75 -3.70 12.14
CA ARG A 121 35.13 -3.49 11.72
C ARG A 121 36.00 -4.56 12.39
N VAL A 122 36.63 -5.41 11.59
CA VAL A 122 37.57 -6.45 12.05
C VAL A 122 38.97 -6.14 11.55
N GLU A 123 39.89 -5.95 12.48
CA GLU A 123 41.31 -5.71 12.20
C GLU A 123 42.15 -6.86 12.75
N VAL A 124 43.01 -7.44 11.90
CA VAL A 124 43.95 -8.49 12.30
C VAL A 124 45.38 -7.99 12.12
N SER A 125 46.11 -7.89 13.22
CA SER A 125 47.50 -7.44 13.26
C SER A 125 48.43 -8.57 13.73
N TRP A 126 49.69 -8.50 13.32
CA TRP A 126 50.77 -9.41 13.73
C TRP A 126 52.07 -8.64 13.85
N GLN A 127 53.06 -9.21 14.54
CA GLN A 127 54.39 -8.63 14.59
C GLN A 127 55.08 -8.76 13.23
N SER A 128 55.19 -7.65 12.49
CA SER A 128 55.92 -7.58 11.23
C SER A 128 57.36 -7.11 11.43
N ASN A 129 58.29 -7.70 10.67
CA ASN A 129 59.69 -7.28 10.61
C ASN A 129 59.98 -6.42 9.35
N VAL A 130 58.94 -6.07 8.59
CA VAL A 130 59.06 -5.34 7.31
C VAL A 130 58.14 -4.12 7.31
N SER A 131 56.83 -4.30 7.50
CA SER A 131 55.85 -3.21 7.54
C SER A 131 54.62 -3.63 8.34
N ALA A 132 54.24 -2.85 9.35
CA ALA A 132 53.02 -3.07 10.11
C ALA A 132 51.80 -2.61 9.29
N ARG A 133 51.22 -3.52 8.50
CA ARG A 133 49.97 -3.28 7.76
C ARG A 133 48.95 -4.35 8.13
N PRO A 134 48.06 -4.08 9.11
CA PRO A 134 47.03 -5.03 9.48
C PRO A 134 46.08 -5.30 8.32
N VAL A 135 45.37 -6.43 8.39
CA VAL A 135 44.23 -6.69 7.49
C VAL A 135 42.99 -6.11 8.15
N LEU A 136 42.25 -5.28 7.40
CA LEU A 136 41.03 -4.63 7.85
C LEU A 136 39.86 -5.05 6.95
N LEU A 137 38.78 -5.55 7.56
CA LEU A 137 37.50 -5.80 6.92
C LEU A 137 36.42 -4.96 7.59
N ILE A 138 35.51 -4.42 6.79
CA ILE A 138 34.37 -3.64 7.24
C ILE A 138 33.12 -4.19 6.54
N THR A 139 32.03 -4.35 7.27
CA THR A 139 30.71 -4.64 6.71
C THR A 139 29.64 -3.83 7.43
N GLN A 140 28.55 -3.56 6.74
CA GLN A 140 27.31 -3.07 7.34
C GLN A 140 26.37 -4.27 7.57
N ILE A 141 25.56 -4.19 8.62
CA ILE A 141 24.55 -5.18 8.98
C ILE A 141 23.27 -4.41 9.28
N THR A 142 22.19 -4.71 8.55
CA THR A 142 20.87 -4.08 8.74
C THR A 142 19.92 -5.01 9.51
N PRO A 143 18.94 -4.46 10.25
CA PRO A 143 17.86 -5.27 10.81
C PRO A 143 16.99 -5.86 9.69
N LYS A 144 16.19 -6.88 10.03
CA LYS A 144 15.08 -7.28 9.17
C LYS A 144 13.96 -6.24 9.33
N GLY A 145 13.49 -5.66 8.23
CA GLY A 145 12.46 -4.61 8.27
C GLY A 145 13.08 -3.22 8.16
N ILE A 146 12.57 -2.27 8.95
CA ILE A 146 13.00 -0.86 9.03
C ILE A 146 13.94 -0.69 10.25
N GLU A 147 14.72 0.40 10.34
CA GLU A 147 15.60 0.62 11.49
C GLU A 147 14.90 0.52 12.85
N GLY A 148 15.60 0.01 13.85
CA GLY A 148 15.03 -0.41 15.14
C GLY A 148 14.19 -1.70 15.11
N GLY A 149 13.96 -2.31 13.95
CA GLY A 149 12.89 -3.30 13.69
C GLY A 149 13.15 -4.78 14.01
N SER A 150 14.14 -5.17 14.80
CA SER A 150 14.34 -6.61 15.10
C SER A 150 13.32 -7.19 16.09
N SER A 151 12.72 -6.36 16.95
CA SER A 151 11.76 -6.78 17.98
C SER A 151 10.35 -6.19 17.82
N LEU A 152 10.16 -5.27 16.88
CA LEU A 152 8.92 -4.51 16.67
C LEU A 152 8.51 -4.55 15.19
N GLY A 153 7.22 -4.41 14.92
CA GLY A 153 6.66 -4.30 13.57
C GLY A 153 6.64 -2.85 13.08
N THR A 154 6.34 -2.67 11.79
CA THR A 154 6.18 -1.35 11.18
C THR A 154 4.89 -1.29 10.37
N LEU A 155 4.10 -0.23 10.52
CA LEU A 155 3.01 0.09 9.61
C LEU A 155 3.50 1.08 8.54
N VAL A 156 3.31 0.73 7.29
CA VAL A 156 3.37 1.65 6.15
C VAL A 156 1.92 1.90 5.71
N PHE A 157 1.44 3.10 6.00
CA PHE A 157 0.10 3.54 5.63
C PHE A 157 0.15 4.49 4.42
N GLN A 158 -0.84 4.37 3.53
CA GLN A 158 -1.00 5.20 2.36
C GLN A 158 -2.46 5.67 2.23
N ALA A 159 -2.68 6.98 2.17
CA ALA A 159 -3.95 7.58 1.76
C ALA A 159 -3.88 7.97 0.28
N LEU A 160 -4.82 7.48 -0.53
CA LEU A 160 -4.93 7.81 -1.95
C LEU A 160 -6.32 8.37 -2.25
N ASN A 161 -6.45 9.26 -3.24
CA ASN A 161 -7.75 9.62 -3.78
C ASN A 161 -8.14 8.70 -4.95
N ALA A 162 -9.32 8.92 -5.54
CA ALA A 162 -9.86 8.17 -6.67
C ALA A 162 -8.95 8.18 -7.92
N ALA A 163 -8.12 9.21 -8.08
CA ALA A 163 -7.14 9.30 -9.17
C ALA A 163 -5.83 8.56 -8.85
N GLY A 164 -5.71 7.93 -7.67
CA GLY A 164 -4.51 7.26 -7.20
C GLY A 164 -3.41 8.20 -6.70
N ALA A 165 -3.71 9.49 -6.52
CA ALA A 165 -2.76 10.47 -5.99
C ALA A 165 -2.78 10.47 -4.45
N GLY A 166 -1.61 10.68 -3.85
CA GLY A 166 -1.44 10.80 -2.41
C GLY A 166 -2.26 11.92 -1.80
N VAL A 167 -2.96 11.65 -0.69
CA VAL A 167 -3.70 12.67 0.06
C VAL A 167 -2.82 13.21 1.18
N ALA A 168 -2.19 14.35 0.94
CA ALA A 168 -1.29 14.99 1.91
C ALA A 168 -2.01 15.57 3.13
N GLY A 169 -1.39 15.51 4.31
CA GLY A 169 -1.91 16.09 5.54
C GLY A 169 -3.20 15.45 6.08
N ALA A 170 -3.54 14.23 5.65
CA ALA A 170 -4.61 13.45 6.24
C ALA A 170 -4.20 13.00 7.64
N THR A 171 -5.07 13.21 8.63
CA THR A 171 -4.84 12.78 10.01
C THR A 171 -5.01 11.27 10.12
N VAL A 172 -3.96 10.61 10.57
CA VAL A 172 -3.90 9.16 10.82
C VAL A 172 -3.86 8.94 12.32
N HIS A 173 -4.87 8.25 12.84
CA HIS A 173 -4.95 7.84 14.24
C HIS A 173 -4.80 6.33 14.33
N LEU A 174 -3.80 5.88 15.07
CA LEU A 174 -3.51 4.47 15.34
C LEU A 174 -3.59 4.23 16.84
N SER A 175 -4.42 3.28 17.25
CA SER A 175 -4.56 2.91 18.67
C SER A 175 -4.54 1.39 18.89
N ASN A 176 -4.07 0.99 20.07
CA ASN A 176 -4.12 -0.38 20.56
C ASN A 176 -4.05 -0.38 22.09
N SER A 177 -5.15 -0.75 22.75
CA SER A 177 -5.27 -0.82 24.21
C SER A 177 -4.88 -2.19 24.79
N GLU A 178 -4.56 -3.17 23.94
CA GLU A 178 -4.22 -4.54 24.35
C GLU A 178 -2.70 -4.78 24.50
N VAL A 179 -1.88 -3.79 24.11
CA VAL A 179 -0.42 -3.83 24.22
C VAL A 179 0.08 -2.99 25.41
N SER A 180 1.30 -3.27 25.88
CA SER A 180 1.94 -2.54 26.99
C SER A 180 3.36 -2.10 26.62
N PRO A 181 3.66 -0.78 26.59
CA PRO A 181 2.73 0.33 26.82
C PRO A 181 1.62 0.40 25.76
N LEU A 182 0.49 1.01 26.13
CA LEU A 182 -0.63 1.24 25.21
C LEU A 182 -0.18 2.12 24.05
N VAL A 183 -0.77 1.90 22.87
CA VAL A 183 -0.53 2.75 21.70
C VAL A 183 -1.75 3.65 21.49
N ASP A 184 -1.49 4.95 21.40
CA ASP A 184 -2.47 5.98 21.01
C ASP A 184 -1.68 7.10 20.31
N LEU A 185 -1.61 7.03 18.99
CA LEU A 185 -0.76 7.87 18.15
C LEU A 185 -1.61 8.61 17.12
N THR A 186 -1.44 9.92 17.06
CA THR A 186 -1.95 10.75 15.97
C THR A 186 -0.78 11.33 15.18
N THR A 187 -0.83 11.16 13.87
CA THR A 187 0.15 11.73 12.93
C THR A 187 -0.56 12.17 11.65
N ALA A 188 0.18 12.65 10.66
CA ALA A 188 -0.37 13.06 9.37
C ALA A 188 0.45 12.52 8.21
N THR A 189 -0.22 12.28 7.08
CA THR A 189 0.43 11.89 5.82
C THR A 189 1.32 13.00 5.26
N ASN A 190 2.43 12.61 4.63
CA ASN A 190 3.31 13.52 3.88
C ASN A 190 2.71 13.90 2.51
N ASP A 191 3.46 14.62 1.68
CA ASP A 191 2.99 15.10 0.36
C ASP A 191 2.62 13.96 -0.62
N GLU A 192 3.22 12.78 -0.47
CA GLU A 192 2.85 11.58 -1.23
C GLU A 192 1.67 10.82 -0.59
N GLY A 193 1.05 11.31 0.48
CA GLY A 193 -0.06 10.63 1.16
C GLY A 193 0.38 9.47 2.07
N ARG A 194 1.67 9.38 2.42
CA ARG A 194 2.26 8.24 3.14
C ARG A 194 2.59 8.56 4.59
N VAL A 195 2.48 7.56 5.45
CA VAL A 195 3.02 7.54 6.83
C VAL A 195 3.75 6.23 7.07
N VAL A 196 4.91 6.30 7.73
CA VAL A 196 5.61 5.12 8.27
C VAL A 196 5.59 5.20 9.80
N ILE A 197 5.08 4.17 10.44
CA ILE A 197 4.98 4.04 11.90
C ILE A 197 5.77 2.80 12.31
N PRO A 198 7.08 2.92 12.55
CA PRO A 198 7.86 1.84 13.14
C PRO A 198 7.54 1.68 14.63
N GLY A 199 8.02 0.59 15.22
CA GLY A 199 7.94 0.38 16.67
C GLY A 199 6.63 -0.24 17.18
N LEU A 200 5.85 -0.88 16.32
CA LEU A 200 4.62 -1.55 16.73
C LEU A 200 4.92 -2.82 17.54
N LEU A 201 4.32 -2.94 18.72
CA LEU A 201 4.37 -4.15 19.52
C LEU A 201 3.64 -5.28 18.79
N ALA A 202 4.17 -6.50 18.85
CA ALA A 202 3.54 -7.64 18.19
C ALA A 202 2.14 -7.90 18.78
N ALA A 203 1.11 -7.85 17.94
CA ALA A 203 -0.28 -8.01 18.34
C ALA A 203 -1.12 -8.47 17.12
N SER A 204 -2.11 -9.34 17.32
CA SER A 204 -2.89 -9.93 16.24
C SER A 204 -4.30 -9.37 16.19
N GLY A 205 -4.60 -8.56 15.19
CA GLY A 205 -5.96 -8.05 14.92
C GLY A 205 -6.47 -7.06 15.96
N THR A 206 -5.58 -6.25 16.56
CA THR A 206 -5.93 -5.35 17.67
C THR A 206 -5.57 -3.89 17.42
N TYR A 207 -4.78 -3.60 16.38
CA TYR A 207 -4.46 -2.23 15.99
C TYR A 207 -5.63 -1.61 15.22
N GLN A 208 -6.22 -0.57 15.80
CA GLN A 208 -7.32 0.19 15.20
C GLN A 208 -6.73 1.40 14.46
N LEU A 209 -7.11 1.56 13.20
CA LEU A 209 -6.65 2.66 12.36
C LEU A 209 -7.86 3.47 11.88
N THR A 210 -7.81 4.79 12.06
CA THR A 210 -8.78 5.74 11.51
C THR A 210 -8.04 6.84 10.77
N VAL A 211 -8.54 7.23 9.60
CA VAL A 211 -7.93 8.25 8.75
C VAL A 211 -8.99 9.23 8.28
N SER A 212 -8.71 10.52 8.46
CA SER A 212 -9.65 11.58 8.13
C SER A 212 -8.94 12.83 7.64
N LYS A 213 -9.65 13.64 6.85
CA LYS A 213 -9.20 14.97 6.44
C LYS A 213 -10.41 15.85 6.21
N ALA A 214 -10.34 17.12 6.63
CA ALA A 214 -11.42 18.06 6.39
C ALA A 214 -11.77 18.15 4.88
N GLY A 215 -13.06 18.12 4.56
CA GLY A 215 -13.57 18.10 3.19
C GLY A 215 -13.37 16.76 2.44
N HIS A 216 -12.87 15.71 3.11
CA HIS A 216 -12.72 14.37 2.55
C HIS A 216 -13.52 13.33 3.34
N THR A 217 -13.77 12.18 2.73
CA THR A 217 -14.34 10.99 3.36
C THR A 217 -13.43 10.50 4.51
N THR A 218 -13.99 9.69 5.40
CA THR A 218 -13.25 9.07 6.51
C THR A 218 -13.22 7.57 6.30
N GLU A 219 -12.08 6.96 6.60
CA GLU A 219 -11.88 5.51 6.52
C GLU A 219 -11.38 4.97 7.86
N GLN A 220 -11.76 3.73 8.18
CA GLN A 220 -11.35 3.09 9.43
C GLN A 220 -11.38 1.57 9.37
N THR A 221 -10.66 0.95 10.31
CA THR A 221 -10.85 -0.46 10.65
C THR A 221 -11.93 -0.62 11.72
N TYR A 222 -12.69 -1.69 11.67
CA TYR A 222 -13.81 -1.93 12.58
C TYR A 222 -13.57 -3.13 13.48
N THR A 223 -14.17 -3.06 14.67
CA THR A 223 -14.22 -4.19 15.59
C THR A 223 -15.30 -5.17 15.13
N PRO A 224 -15.00 -6.48 15.05
CA PRO A 224 -16.04 -7.50 14.88
C PRO A 224 -17.06 -7.39 16.03
N ALA A 225 -18.34 -7.22 15.72
CA ALA A 225 -19.35 -6.90 16.72
C ALA A 225 -20.63 -7.68 16.46
N GLY A 226 -20.88 -8.72 17.27
CA GLY A 226 -22.12 -9.50 17.29
C GLY A 226 -22.49 -10.10 15.94
N VAL A 227 -23.22 -9.32 15.15
CA VAL A 227 -23.69 -9.67 13.81
C VAL A 227 -22.80 -9.14 12.68
N PHE A 228 -21.82 -8.26 12.93
CA PHE A 228 -20.96 -7.68 11.90
C PHE A 228 -19.54 -8.25 11.95
N THR A 229 -19.06 -8.73 10.81
CA THR A 229 -17.67 -9.15 10.60
C THR A 229 -17.06 -8.26 9.52
N PRO A 230 -16.05 -7.43 9.82
CA PRO A 230 -15.39 -6.62 8.81
C PRO A 230 -14.66 -7.49 7.79
N ASP A 231 -14.57 -7.02 6.55
CA ASP A 231 -13.76 -7.69 5.53
C ASP A 231 -12.25 -7.56 5.82
N THR A 232 -11.42 -8.14 4.96
CA THR A 232 -9.96 -8.10 5.12
C THR A 232 -9.42 -6.66 5.13
N ASP A 233 -9.97 -5.78 4.29
CA ASP A 233 -9.54 -4.38 4.16
C ASP A 233 -10.13 -3.47 5.25
N HIS A 234 -11.06 -3.96 6.06
CA HIS A 234 -11.68 -3.20 7.15
C HIS A 234 -11.45 -3.83 8.52
N SER A 235 -10.74 -4.96 8.60
CA SER A 235 -10.34 -5.59 9.85
C SER A 235 -9.20 -4.82 10.55
N HIS A 236 -9.16 -4.89 11.89
CA HIS A 236 -8.04 -4.37 12.68
C HIS A 236 -6.71 -4.99 12.26
N LEU A 237 -5.64 -4.21 12.32
CA LEU A 237 -4.33 -4.61 11.82
C LEU A 237 -3.62 -5.58 12.77
N THR A 238 -2.79 -6.43 12.17
CA THR A 238 -1.90 -7.37 12.88
C THR A 238 -0.46 -6.91 12.72
N ALA A 239 0.21 -6.65 13.84
CA ALA A 239 1.64 -6.35 13.87
C ALA A 239 2.45 -7.59 14.26
N ILE A 240 3.47 -7.88 13.45
CA ILE A 240 4.41 -8.98 13.69
C ILE A 240 5.82 -8.36 13.79
N ALA A 241 6.60 -8.79 14.77
CA ALA A 241 7.96 -8.31 14.98
C ALA A 241 8.83 -8.52 13.71
N GLY A 242 9.52 -7.46 13.28
CA GLY A 242 10.36 -7.45 12.09
C GLY A 242 9.62 -7.51 10.76
N GLN A 243 8.30 -7.32 10.75
CA GLN A 243 7.49 -7.28 9.52
C GLN A 243 6.89 -5.89 9.26
N VAL A 244 6.65 -5.63 7.98
CA VAL A 244 5.96 -4.44 7.48
C VAL A 244 4.51 -4.78 7.18
N ILE A 245 3.59 -4.06 7.80
CA ILE A 245 2.16 -4.05 7.52
C ILE A 245 1.94 -2.95 6.48
N ASN A 246 1.36 -3.29 5.34
CA ASN A 246 0.94 -2.28 4.35
C ASN A 246 -0.56 -2.07 4.50
N LYS A 247 -0.97 -0.81 4.56
CA LYS A 247 -2.38 -0.44 4.62
C LYS A 247 -2.65 0.74 3.69
N THR A 248 -3.69 0.62 2.88
CA THR A 248 -4.14 1.70 2.01
C THR A 248 -5.60 1.99 2.27
N PHE A 249 -5.94 3.27 2.32
CA PHE A 249 -7.33 3.74 2.35
C PHE A 249 -7.55 4.81 1.27
N SER A 250 -8.75 4.81 0.72
CA SER A 250 -9.18 5.83 -0.23
C SER A 250 -9.82 7.00 0.51
N LEU A 251 -9.23 8.19 0.38
CA LEU A 251 -9.74 9.43 0.93
C LEU A 251 -10.10 10.38 -0.22
N ASP A 252 -11.39 10.54 -0.45
CA ASP A 252 -11.95 11.32 -1.56
C ASP A 252 -12.62 12.58 -1.05
N ALA A 253 -12.72 13.62 -1.88
CA ALA A 253 -13.52 14.80 -1.52
C ALA A 253 -14.98 14.36 -1.27
N VAL A 254 -15.58 14.87 -0.19
CA VAL A 254 -16.97 14.54 0.17
C VAL A 254 -17.91 15.05 -0.93
N ALA A 255 -18.78 14.18 -1.41
CA ALA A 255 -19.81 14.52 -2.38
C ALA A 255 -21.18 14.69 -1.71
N SER A 256 -22.13 15.31 -2.40
CA SER A 256 -23.53 15.41 -1.98
C SER A 256 -24.48 14.88 -3.04
N LEU A 257 -25.64 14.40 -2.59
CA LEU A 257 -26.73 13.93 -3.44
C LEU A 257 -28.04 14.53 -2.97
N VAL A 258 -28.80 15.12 -3.87
CA VAL A 258 -30.21 15.45 -3.67
C VAL A 258 -31.07 14.48 -4.46
N VAL A 259 -31.95 13.75 -3.78
CA VAL A 259 -32.99 12.92 -4.39
C VAL A 259 -34.27 13.72 -4.45
N GLN A 260 -34.85 13.88 -5.64
CA GLN A 260 -36.11 14.61 -5.84
C GLN A 260 -37.17 13.71 -6.47
N THR A 261 -38.41 13.86 -6.03
CA THR A 261 -39.57 13.10 -6.53
C THR A 261 -40.65 14.03 -7.04
N VAL A 262 -41.04 13.85 -8.31
CA VAL A 262 -42.09 14.63 -8.96
C VAL A 262 -43.05 13.73 -9.72
N ASP A 263 -44.28 14.20 -9.91
CA ASP A 263 -45.27 13.57 -10.78
C ASP A 263 -44.84 13.68 -12.24
N ALA A 264 -44.84 12.56 -12.96
CA ALA A 264 -44.30 12.50 -14.32
C ALA A 264 -45.06 13.37 -15.33
N LEU A 265 -46.36 13.62 -15.11
CA LEU A 265 -47.21 14.38 -16.03
C LEU A 265 -47.19 15.88 -15.72
N THR A 266 -47.25 16.25 -14.45
CA THR A 266 -47.43 17.63 -14.00
C THR A 266 -46.12 18.28 -13.53
N SER A 267 -45.07 17.48 -13.29
CA SER A 267 -43.82 17.90 -12.64
C SER A 267 -44.02 18.55 -11.26
N ALA A 268 -45.18 18.34 -10.63
CA ALA A 268 -45.43 18.77 -9.26
C ALA A 268 -44.65 17.85 -8.29
N PRO A 269 -44.05 18.40 -7.21
CA PRO A 269 -43.39 17.56 -6.21
C PRO A 269 -44.32 16.55 -5.56
N ILE A 270 -43.84 15.33 -5.38
CA ILE A 270 -44.53 14.28 -4.61
C ILE A 270 -43.77 14.13 -3.28
N PRO A 271 -44.38 14.50 -2.15
CA PRO A 271 -43.76 14.36 -0.84
C PRO A 271 -43.86 12.94 -0.31
N ASP A 272 -43.11 12.65 0.75
CA ASP A 272 -43.22 11.42 1.55
C ASP A 272 -43.03 10.12 0.75
N VAL A 273 -42.23 10.15 -0.32
CA VAL A 273 -41.93 8.97 -1.13
C VAL A 273 -40.83 8.17 -0.47
N ALA A 274 -41.17 6.96 0.00
CA ALA A 274 -40.20 6.01 0.53
C ALA A 274 -39.37 5.37 -0.59
N TYR A 275 -38.05 5.32 -0.40
CA TYR A 275 -37.11 4.68 -1.34
C TYR A 275 -35.96 4.01 -0.59
N ARG A 276 -35.29 3.07 -1.27
CA ARG A 276 -34.05 2.46 -0.81
C ARG A 276 -32.90 2.92 -1.68
N ILE A 277 -31.78 3.30 -1.04
CA ILE A 277 -30.50 3.59 -1.69
C ILE A 277 -29.43 2.63 -1.18
N THR A 278 -28.67 2.03 -2.09
CA THR A 278 -27.59 1.09 -1.74
C THR A 278 -26.37 1.32 -2.62
N GLY A 279 -25.20 1.51 -2.00
CA GLY A 279 -23.91 1.61 -2.68
C GLY A 279 -23.32 0.25 -3.08
N THR A 280 -22.14 0.24 -3.68
CA THR A 280 -21.40 -1.00 -3.98
C THR A 280 -20.22 -1.26 -3.04
N LYS A 281 -19.73 -0.24 -2.32
CA LYS A 281 -18.63 -0.36 -1.36
C LYS A 281 -19.05 -1.18 -0.14
N LYS A 282 -18.39 -2.32 0.05
CA LYS A 282 -18.57 -3.24 1.17
C LYS A 282 -17.56 -2.95 2.27
N ILE A 283 -17.99 -3.11 3.52
CA ILE A 283 -17.13 -3.00 4.71
C ILE A 283 -17.03 -4.32 5.49
N GLY A 284 -17.83 -5.31 5.12
CA GLY A 284 -17.87 -6.61 5.78
C GLY A 284 -19.13 -7.40 5.46
N THR A 285 -19.47 -8.33 6.33
CA THR A 285 -20.68 -9.15 6.24
C THR A 285 -21.43 -9.23 7.55
N ASP A 286 -22.72 -9.55 7.46
CA ASP A 286 -23.56 -9.87 8.61
C ASP A 286 -23.40 -11.34 9.08
N GLU A 287 -24.19 -11.76 10.07
CA GLU A 287 -24.20 -13.13 10.62
C GLU A 287 -24.64 -14.21 9.62
N ASN A 288 -25.34 -13.81 8.56
CA ASN A 288 -25.83 -14.68 7.48
C ASN A 288 -24.92 -14.60 6.24
N ALA A 289 -23.72 -14.03 6.40
CA ALA A 289 -22.75 -13.77 5.33
C ALA A 289 -23.29 -12.86 4.20
N GLN A 290 -24.30 -12.03 4.49
CA GLN A 290 -24.77 -11.00 3.56
C GLN A 290 -23.86 -9.77 3.62
N PRO A 291 -23.60 -9.10 2.49
CA PRO A 291 -22.72 -7.93 2.46
C PRO A 291 -23.30 -6.78 3.27
N VAL A 292 -22.44 -6.13 4.06
CA VAL A 292 -22.71 -4.85 4.71
C VAL A 292 -22.01 -3.76 3.92
N TYR A 293 -22.77 -2.78 3.45
CA TYR A 293 -22.31 -1.68 2.62
C TYR A 293 -22.04 -0.41 3.43
N VAL A 294 -21.23 0.51 2.89
CA VAL A 294 -21.04 1.85 3.47
C VAL A 294 -22.38 2.61 3.54
N LEU A 295 -23.20 2.50 2.50
CA LEU A 295 -24.57 3.02 2.47
C LEU A 295 -25.53 1.93 2.00
N ASP A 296 -26.47 1.57 2.88
CA ASP A 296 -27.68 0.81 2.57
C ASP A 296 -28.80 1.31 3.47
N ALA A 297 -29.67 2.15 2.94
CA ALA A 297 -30.65 2.90 3.72
C ALA A 297 -32.04 2.88 3.07
N ASN A 298 -33.07 2.89 3.91
CA ASN A 298 -34.43 3.19 3.51
C ASN A 298 -34.76 4.60 4.03
N ASP A 299 -34.99 5.54 3.12
CA ASP A 299 -35.24 6.94 3.42
C ASP A 299 -36.54 7.40 2.77
N THR A 300 -36.92 8.66 3.01
CA THR A 300 -38.18 9.23 2.53
C THR A 300 -37.98 10.70 2.16
N THR A 301 -38.59 11.14 1.05
CA THR A 301 -38.55 12.55 0.66
C THR A 301 -39.41 13.43 1.57
N ASP A 302 -39.02 14.69 1.74
CA ASP A 302 -39.71 15.65 2.60
C ASP A 302 -40.98 16.25 1.93
N SER A 303 -41.58 17.26 2.58
CA SER A 303 -42.77 17.96 2.06
C SER A 303 -42.58 18.66 0.70
N SER A 304 -41.33 18.88 0.29
CA SER A 304 -40.97 19.44 -1.02
C SER A 304 -40.62 18.35 -2.04
N GLY A 305 -40.79 17.08 -1.69
CA GLY A 305 -40.40 15.95 -2.52
C GLY A 305 -38.88 15.82 -2.65
N SER A 306 -38.10 16.22 -1.63
CA SER A 306 -36.64 16.22 -1.68
C SER A 306 -36.01 15.48 -0.49
N HIS A 307 -34.82 14.92 -0.67
CA HIS A 307 -33.97 14.40 0.42
C HIS A 307 -32.50 14.67 0.09
N GLU A 308 -31.72 15.13 1.06
CA GLU A 308 -30.31 15.52 0.86
C GLU A 308 -29.37 14.60 1.65
N TYR A 309 -28.38 14.05 0.96
CA TYR A 309 -27.21 13.40 1.55
C TYR A 309 -26.02 14.34 1.45
N GLN A 310 -25.46 14.74 2.60
CA GLN A 310 -24.34 15.68 2.67
C GLN A 310 -22.97 15.00 2.73
N SER A 311 -22.94 13.67 2.75
CA SER A 311 -21.71 12.89 2.91
C SER A 311 -21.74 11.61 2.11
N MET A 312 -21.72 11.77 0.80
CA MET A 312 -21.60 10.67 -0.15
C MET A 312 -20.13 10.32 -0.37
N VAL A 313 -19.86 9.02 -0.44
CA VAL A 313 -18.56 8.50 -0.86
C VAL A 313 -18.57 8.29 -2.37
N TRP A 314 -17.41 8.32 -3.01
CA TRP A 314 -17.31 7.93 -4.42
C TRP A 314 -17.74 6.47 -4.58
N ASP A 315 -18.85 6.23 -5.26
CA ASP A 315 -19.46 4.91 -5.45
C ASP A 315 -20.51 4.95 -6.58
N SER A 316 -21.07 3.79 -6.90
CA SER A 316 -22.28 3.63 -7.68
C SER A 316 -23.46 3.27 -6.75
N TYR A 317 -24.59 3.94 -6.91
CA TYR A 317 -25.74 3.84 -6.03
C TYR A 317 -26.97 3.36 -6.79
N ALA A 318 -27.53 2.23 -6.36
CA ALA A 318 -28.82 1.77 -6.80
C ALA A 318 -29.92 2.48 -5.99
N ILE A 319 -30.91 3.05 -6.66
CA ILE A 319 -32.10 3.64 -6.03
C ILE A 319 -33.34 2.90 -6.50
N SER A 320 -34.17 2.48 -5.55
CA SER A 320 -35.41 1.74 -5.82
C SER A 320 -36.57 2.28 -5.00
N ILE A 321 -37.77 2.17 -5.56
CA ILE A 321 -39.03 2.48 -4.89
C ILE A 321 -39.86 1.21 -4.93
N ASP A 322 -40.48 0.86 -3.79
CA ASP A 322 -41.47 -0.21 -3.75
C ASP A 322 -42.84 0.37 -4.14
N GLY A 323 -43.24 0.15 -5.39
CA GLY A 323 -44.50 0.66 -5.91
C GLY A 323 -45.73 0.11 -5.20
N THR A 324 -45.65 -1.06 -4.56
CA THR A 324 -46.76 -1.61 -3.77
C THR A 324 -46.97 -0.87 -2.45
N VAL A 325 -45.90 -0.28 -1.92
CA VAL A 325 -45.92 0.50 -0.68
C VAL A 325 -46.22 1.97 -0.96
N THR A 326 -45.58 2.55 -1.97
CA THR A 326 -45.69 4.00 -2.26
C THR A 326 -46.84 4.34 -3.19
N GLY A 327 -47.33 3.37 -3.97
CA GLY A 327 -48.29 3.61 -5.04
C GLY A 327 -47.67 4.23 -6.29
N TYR A 328 -46.33 4.26 -6.41
CA TYR A 328 -45.61 4.86 -7.52
C TYR A 328 -44.54 3.94 -8.13
N ASP A 329 -44.44 3.94 -9.46
CA ASP A 329 -43.30 3.40 -10.20
C ASP A 329 -42.41 4.55 -10.71
N ILE A 330 -41.11 4.28 -10.88
CA ILE A 330 -40.20 5.23 -11.54
C ILE A 330 -40.42 5.15 -13.04
N GLU A 331 -40.92 6.23 -13.63
CA GLU A 331 -41.11 6.39 -15.08
C GLU A 331 -39.83 6.88 -15.76
N ASP A 332 -39.10 7.81 -15.13
CA ASP A 332 -37.92 8.44 -15.70
C ASP A 332 -37.03 9.02 -14.59
N THR A 333 -35.72 9.09 -14.81
CA THR A 333 -34.72 9.67 -13.91
C THR A 333 -33.79 10.61 -14.67
N SER A 334 -33.49 11.78 -14.10
CA SER A 334 -32.56 12.76 -14.73
C SER A 334 -31.14 12.24 -14.88
N LEU A 335 -30.76 11.23 -14.10
CA LEU A 335 -29.48 10.55 -14.17
C LEU A 335 -29.74 9.04 -14.29
N PRO A 336 -28.99 8.30 -15.13
CA PRO A 336 -29.13 6.85 -15.25
C PRO A 336 -28.90 6.14 -13.91
N LEU A 337 -29.65 5.05 -13.68
CA LEU A 337 -29.46 4.17 -12.53
C LEU A 337 -28.77 2.87 -12.95
N PRO A 338 -27.77 2.37 -12.17
CA PRO A 338 -27.29 2.93 -10.92
C PRO A 338 -26.49 4.23 -11.11
N LEU A 339 -26.69 5.18 -10.19
CA LEU A 339 -26.11 6.53 -10.24
C LEU A 339 -24.63 6.48 -9.81
N VAL A 340 -23.72 7.02 -10.60
CA VAL A 340 -22.32 7.20 -10.19
C VAL A 340 -22.14 8.58 -9.58
N ILE A 341 -21.64 8.66 -8.34
CA ILE A 341 -21.30 9.93 -7.69
C ILE A 341 -19.80 10.05 -7.60
N ASN A 342 -19.22 11.02 -8.31
CA ASN A 342 -17.78 11.26 -8.31
C ASN A 342 -17.32 12.02 -7.03
N PRO A 343 -16.04 11.93 -6.65
CA PRO A 343 -15.48 12.70 -5.53
C PRO A 343 -15.80 14.20 -5.65
N GLY A 344 -16.31 14.80 -4.58
CA GLY A 344 -16.62 16.23 -4.53
C GLY A 344 -17.76 16.69 -5.44
N ALA A 345 -18.50 15.77 -6.07
CA ALA A 345 -19.64 16.11 -6.90
C ALA A 345 -20.83 16.56 -6.05
N GLU A 346 -21.62 17.49 -6.58
CA GLU A 346 -22.93 17.87 -6.05
C GLU A 346 -23.98 17.43 -7.07
N GLU A 347 -24.60 16.28 -6.82
CA GLU A 347 -25.53 15.66 -7.78
C GLU A 347 -26.99 15.86 -7.36
N THR A 348 -27.87 16.00 -8.34
CA THR A 348 -29.32 15.96 -8.12
C THR A 348 -29.94 14.92 -9.05
N VAL A 349 -30.55 13.90 -8.46
CA VAL A 349 -31.33 12.90 -9.18
C VAL A 349 -32.82 13.21 -9.02
N LEU A 350 -33.44 13.64 -10.11
CA LEU A 350 -34.88 13.84 -10.21
C LEU A 350 -35.51 12.55 -10.70
N MET A 351 -36.38 11.95 -9.89
CA MET A 351 -37.20 10.80 -10.22
C MET A 351 -38.61 11.26 -10.58
N LYS A 352 -39.01 11.05 -11.83
CA LYS A 352 -40.39 11.23 -12.28
C LYS A 352 -41.17 9.96 -12.03
N LEU A 353 -42.28 10.11 -11.31
CA LEU A 353 -43.07 8.99 -10.83
C LEU A 353 -44.41 8.92 -11.55
N ALA A 354 -44.78 7.71 -11.95
CA ALA A 354 -46.10 7.36 -12.45
C ALA A 354 -46.86 6.54 -11.41
N ALA A 355 -48.19 6.50 -11.52
CA ALA A 355 -49.00 5.62 -10.68
C ALA A 355 -48.55 4.16 -10.86
N HIS A 356 -48.41 3.44 -9.74
CA HIS A 356 -47.95 2.07 -9.76
C HIS A 356 -48.89 1.15 -10.52
N THR A 357 -48.32 0.26 -11.34
CA THR A 357 -49.04 -0.82 -12.01
C THR A 357 -48.38 -2.16 -11.66
N PRO A 358 -49.15 -3.27 -11.50
CA PRO A 358 -48.59 -4.53 -11.01
C PRO A 358 -47.46 -5.10 -11.87
N LEU A 359 -47.46 -4.79 -13.18
CA LEU A 359 -46.45 -5.22 -14.12
C LEU A 359 -46.03 -4.01 -14.96
N SER A 360 -44.77 -3.64 -14.87
CA SER A 360 -44.22 -2.52 -15.62
C SER A 360 -42.79 -2.80 -16.08
N LEU A 361 -42.41 -2.18 -17.19
CA LEU A 361 -41.10 -2.31 -17.80
C LEU A 361 -40.52 -0.91 -18.03
N HIS A 362 -39.41 -0.61 -17.35
CA HIS A 362 -38.62 0.59 -17.57
C HIS A 362 -37.36 0.24 -18.36
N VAL A 363 -37.24 0.79 -19.57
CA VAL A 363 -36.10 0.55 -20.48
C VAL A 363 -35.22 1.79 -20.49
N THR A 364 -33.93 1.64 -20.18
CA THR A 364 -32.91 2.68 -20.35
C THR A 364 -32.01 2.34 -21.53
N VAL A 365 -31.84 3.26 -22.46
CA VAL A 365 -31.07 3.08 -23.70
C VAL A 365 -29.83 3.97 -23.65
N LEU A 366 -28.66 3.33 -23.64
CA LEU A 366 -27.36 4.01 -23.54
C LEU A 366 -26.40 3.47 -24.63
N PRO A 367 -25.45 4.27 -25.12
CA PRO A 367 -24.31 3.79 -25.87
C PRO A 367 -23.22 3.27 -24.91
N SER A 368 -22.11 2.76 -25.45
CA SER A 368 -20.93 2.41 -24.65
C SER A 368 -20.32 3.60 -23.90
N SER A 369 -20.58 4.84 -24.34
CA SER A 369 -20.14 6.07 -23.66
C SER A 369 -21.03 6.51 -22.49
N GLN A 370 -22.14 5.80 -22.21
CA GLN A 370 -23.08 6.07 -21.11
C GLN A 370 -23.90 7.37 -21.21
N GLU A 371 -23.81 8.10 -22.32
CA GLU A 371 -24.63 9.30 -22.57
C GLU A 371 -26.02 8.91 -23.09
N PRO A 372 -27.14 9.32 -22.46
CA PRO A 372 -28.47 8.87 -22.87
C PRO A 372 -28.84 9.12 -24.33
N ILE A 373 -29.53 8.16 -24.96
CA ILE A 373 -30.01 8.28 -26.35
C ILE A 373 -31.47 8.72 -26.34
N GLU A 374 -31.71 10.00 -26.61
CA GLU A 374 -33.05 10.55 -26.81
C GLU A 374 -33.66 10.06 -28.14
N ASN A 375 -34.98 9.88 -28.18
CA ASN A 375 -35.74 9.49 -29.37
C ASN A 375 -35.29 8.15 -30.01
N ALA A 376 -34.76 7.24 -29.19
CA ALA A 376 -34.61 5.84 -29.59
C ALA A 376 -35.98 5.16 -29.55
N SER A 377 -36.30 4.43 -30.62
CA SER A 377 -37.54 3.68 -30.74
C SER A 377 -37.43 2.37 -29.98
N VAL A 378 -38.16 2.23 -28.87
CA VAL A 378 -38.25 1.01 -28.07
C VAL A 378 -39.56 0.30 -28.40
N HIS A 379 -39.47 -0.82 -29.11
CA HIS A 379 -40.59 -1.65 -29.53
C HIS A 379 -40.65 -2.92 -28.68
N VAL A 380 -41.69 -3.06 -27.86
CA VAL A 380 -41.89 -4.17 -26.94
C VAL A 380 -43.01 -5.05 -27.46
N THR A 381 -42.72 -6.34 -27.68
CA THR A 381 -43.66 -7.28 -28.28
C THR A 381 -43.77 -8.59 -27.52
N LYS A 382 -44.97 -9.15 -27.59
CA LYS A 382 -45.32 -10.51 -27.20
C LYS A 382 -46.58 -10.91 -27.98
N SER A 383 -46.91 -12.20 -28.06
CA SER A 383 -48.25 -12.62 -28.48
C SER A 383 -49.34 -11.87 -27.69
N GLY A 384 -50.13 -11.02 -28.37
CA GLY A 384 -51.19 -10.22 -27.76
C GLY A 384 -50.78 -8.86 -27.21
N TYR A 385 -49.51 -8.47 -27.34
CA TYR A 385 -49.00 -7.16 -26.91
C TYR A 385 -47.98 -6.62 -27.92
N ASP A 386 -48.19 -5.39 -28.39
CA ASP A 386 -47.35 -4.74 -29.39
C ASP A 386 -47.41 -3.22 -29.15
N GLU A 387 -46.38 -2.68 -28.51
CA GLU A 387 -46.31 -1.26 -28.16
C GLU A 387 -44.94 -0.69 -28.50
N THR A 388 -44.91 0.54 -29.05
CA THR A 388 -43.67 1.28 -29.32
C THR A 388 -43.70 2.61 -28.60
N LYS A 389 -42.64 2.91 -27.85
CA LYS A 389 -42.40 4.23 -27.26
C LYS A 389 -41.05 4.78 -27.71
N GLN A 390 -40.93 6.10 -27.66
CA GLN A 390 -39.66 6.79 -27.85
C GLN A 390 -39.03 7.06 -26.49
N THR A 391 -37.71 6.98 -26.41
CA THR A 391 -37.00 7.40 -25.20
C THR A 391 -37.07 8.90 -24.99
N THR A 392 -37.15 9.33 -23.73
CA THR A 392 -37.03 10.73 -23.30
C THR A 392 -35.60 11.25 -23.49
N VAL A 393 -35.36 12.52 -23.14
CA VAL A 393 -34.02 13.12 -23.10
C VAL A 393 -33.04 12.35 -22.20
N ASN A 394 -33.56 11.61 -21.22
CA ASN A 394 -32.78 10.76 -20.31
C ASN A 394 -32.61 9.33 -20.84
N GLY A 395 -32.95 9.09 -22.11
CA GLY A 395 -32.78 7.80 -22.77
C GLY A 395 -33.71 6.72 -22.24
N GLN A 396 -34.86 7.08 -21.67
CA GLN A 396 -35.73 6.15 -20.96
C GLN A 396 -37.12 6.04 -21.58
N ALA A 397 -37.68 4.84 -21.58
CA ALA A 397 -39.05 4.55 -21.99
C ALA A 397 -39.70 3.62 -20.97
N PHE A 398 -40.85 4.04 -20.45
CA PHE A 398 -41.62 3.30 -19.44
C PHE A 398 -42.90 2.71 -20.02
N PHE A 399 -43.13 1.43 -19.79
CA PHE A 399 -44.32 0.69 -20.19
C PHE A 399 -45.05 0.24 -18.94
N ALA A 400 -46.19 0.87 -18.66
CA ALA A 400 -47.07 0.53 -17.55
C ALA A 400 -48.14 -0.49 -17.99
N ASP A 401 -48.82 -1.11 -17.02
CA ASP A 401 -49.96 -2.02 -17.28
C ASP A 401 -49.63 -3.18 -18.25
N MET A 402 -48.44 -3.75 -18.12
CA MET A 402 -48.03 -4.90 -18.92
C MET A 402 -49.02 -6.07 -18.68
N PRO A 403 -49.47 -6.77 -19.73
CA PRO A 403 -50.69 -7.60 -19.65
C PRO A 403 -50.55 -8.85 -18.78
N GLU A 404 -49.36 -9.45 -18.72
CA GLU A 404 -49.09 -10.63 -17.90
C GLU A 404 -47.59 -10.85 -17.64
N ASN A 405 -47.28 -11.60 -16.58
CA ASN A 405 -45.90 -12.01 -16.29
C ASN A 405 -45.42 -12.96 -17.39
N SER A 406 -44.37 -12.55 -18.10
CA SER A 406 -43.82 -13.30 -19.24
C SER A 406 -42.50 -12.73 -19.70
N GLU A 407 -41.83 -13.47 -20.58
CA GLU A 407 -40.82 -12.94 -21.49
C GLU A 407 -41.45 -12.07 -22.58
N TYR A 408 -40.84 -10.91 -22.84
CA TYR A 408 -41.15 -9.95 -23.89
C TYR A 408 -39.92 -9.68 -24.74
N THR A 409 -40.11 -9.49 -26.04
CA THR A 409 -39.04 -9.10 -26.97
C THR A 409 -38.98 -7.59 -27.08
N ILE A 410 -37.82 -7.02 -26.76
CA ILE A 410 -37.52 -5.59 -26.90
C ILE A 410 -36.63 -5.41 -28.12
N THR A 411 -37.10 -4.64 -29.10
CA THR A 411 -36.32 -4.19 -30.25
C THR A 411 -36.06 -2.69 -30.11
N VAL A 412 -34.80 -2.28 -30.10
CA VAL A 412 -34.40 -0.88 -29.96
C VAL A 412 -33.70 -0.42 -31.24
N ASP A 413 -34.20 0.67 -31.81
CA ASP A 413 -33.66 1.31 -33.01
C ASP A 413 -33.36 2.79 -32.74
N ALA A 414 -32.18 3.27 -33.15
CA ALA A 414 -31.80 4.66 -33.03
C ALA A 414 -30.88 5.08 -34.18
N ALA A 415 -31.03 6.31 -34.66
CA ALA A 415 -30.22 6.83 -35.76
C ALA A 415 -28.72 6.82 -35.41
N GLY A 416 -27.90 6.23 -36.28
CA GLY A 416 -26.44 6.13 -36.07
C GLY A 416 -26.00 4.92 -35.24
N TYR A 417 -26.92 4.04 -34.84
CA TYR A 417 -26.64 2.84 -34.06
C TYR A 417 -27.14 1.57 -34.74
N GLN A 418 -26.51 0.45 -34.41
CA GLN A 418 -26.99 -0.88 -34.75
C GLN A 418 -28.24 -1.21 -33.93
N GLN A 419 -29.26 -1.75 -34.59
CA GLN A 419 -30.47 -2.23 -33.91
C GLN A 419 -30.11 -3.33 -32.90
N SER A 420 -30.72 -3.26 -31.72
CA SER A 420 -30.60 -4.27 -30.67
C SER A 420 -31.92 -5.02 -30.48
N VAL A 421 -31.84 -6.33 -30.27
CA VAL A 421 -32.98 -7.18 -29.94
C VAL A 421 -32.63 -8.02 -28.72
N GLN A 422 -33.45 -7.94 -27.67
CA GLN A 422 -33.26 -8.69 -26.43
C GLN A 422 -34.58 -9.23 -25.89
N GLN A 423 -34.50 -10.32 -25.12
CA GLN A 423 -35.63 -10.83 -24.35
C GLN A 423 -35.52 -10.35 -22.90
N VAL A 424 -36.64 -9.94 -22.31
CA VAL A 424 -36.73 -9.55 -20.89
C VAL A 424 -37.94 -10.22 -20.26
N THR A 425 -37.73 -10.89 -19.12
CA THR A 425 -38.83 -11.38 -18.29
C THR A 425 -39.36 -10.25 -17.44
N VAL A 426 -40.64 -9.91 -17.61
CA VAL A 426 -41.35 -8.91 -16.81
C VAL A 426 -42.15 -9.65 -15.74
N ASP A 427 -41.67 -9.62 -14.51
CA ASP A 427 -42.33 -10.14 -13.31
C ASP A 427 -42.31 -9.06 -12.23
N GLY A 428 -43.42 -8.34 -12.07
CA GLY A 428 -43.49 -7.11 -11.27
C GLY A 428 -43.01 -5.87 -12.03
N THR A 429 -42.40 -4.93 -11.29
CA THR A 429 -41.74 -3.73 -11.83
C THR A 429 -40.30 -4.08 -12.22
N VAL A 430 -40.02 -4.15 -13.52
CA VAL A 430 -38.71 -4.54 -14.05
C VAL A 430 -38.01 -3.35 -14.70
N ARG A 431 -36.71 -3.19 -14.41
CA ARG A 431 -35.82 -2.25 -15.12
C ARG A 431 -34.82 -3.02 -15.96
N THR A 432 -34.59 -2.56 -17.18
CA THR A 432 -33.59 -3.13 -18.08
C THR A 432 -32.81 -2.04 -18.79
N GLN A 433 -31.52 -2.30 -19.04
CA GLN A 433 -30.66 -1.41 -19.81
C GLN A 433 -30.32 -2.06 -21.15
N VAL A 434 -30.50 -1.32 -22.23
CA VAL A 434 -30.12 -1.71 -23.59
C VAL A 434 -28.90 -0.88 -23.99
N THR A 435 -27.78 -1.55 -24.28
CA THR A 435 -26.60 -0.88 -24.82
C THR A 435 -26.58 -0.95 -26.35
N LEU A 436 -26.59 0.20 -27.02
CA LEU A 436 -26.46 0.29 -28.47
C LEU A 436 -25.01 0.49 -28.92
N VAL A 437 -24.67 -0.08 -30.07
CA VAL A 437 -23.34 0.02 -30.69
C VAL A 437 -23.43 1.00 -31.87
N ALA A 438 -22.53 1.99 -31.94
CA ALA A 438 -22.49 2.94 -33.04
C ALA A 438 -22.14 2.26 -34.39
N LEU A 439 -22.68 2.78 -35.49
CA LEU A 439 -22.47 2.29 -36.86
C LEU A 439 -21.13 2.70 -37.49
#